data_AF-B0MU77-F1
#
_entry.id   AF-B0MU77-F1
#
_cell.length_a   1.000
_cell.length_b   1.000
_cell.length_c   1.000
_cell.angle_alpha   90.00
_cell.angle_beta   90.00
_cell.angle_gamma   90.00
#
_symmetry.space_group_name_H-M   'P 1'
#
loop_
_entity.id
_entity.type
_entity.pdbx_description
1 polymer ?
#
loop_
_entity_poly.entity_id
_entity_poly.type
_entity_poly.pdbx_seq_one_letter_code
_entity_poly.pdbx_strand_id
1 'polypeptide(L)'
;MNKIRIYFILLALTAVACNKDELITTDVEQVPIITFDTDPAVYPVKVGREFTITPSYQFVDRAVYSWKLEETGKIISTEPQLTYRFDSGNEISEGVNGYYIDLEVTTPNGTTVETVLVEVQELLPPLISFPMQTDGLEVVKGRKYEFAPTVQSAENSTFLWTLRRPGAAEAEPVGDEAVYEFCEEIAGTYEVSLRTENEDGSDEMTIEVEVVDALAVSVTAVPIGRKYDGLTRTVSLDRTITLRPFIWNGTNPKFSWTIDGQEVGTELSYTYTPTETGIKKIVFTVTDTTDEPEMTLSKCITRTNETRATLEFTVECHSEEESHRRPASGASSATWDRVYEYTPAPGQFINELVSGGFTGTETSPEAAVAYAEERMKKNTWVSLGGWGGYIVVGFDHSIDNSSSGYKGGYNFSITGNAFKGSSEPGIVYVMQDTNGNTLPDDEWYELKGSEYGKEETVQDYAVTYYRPTYSGADVQWKDNQGVKGKIDYLKQYHDQPSYYPAWIGTDSYTLYGPCLKSRTYDQSGNGSYWVNGEYDWGYADNFGNDRLSEDDNAAAGAMKVYFKISNAVDKNGQPANLKYIDFIRVQTGVNAKAGWLGENSTEVFGFTDENINQGK
;
A
#
# COMPACT_ATOMS: atom_id res chain seq x y z
N MET A 1 -54.17 -36.43 -52.19
CA MET A 1 -55.23 -37.37 -52.60
C MET A 1 -54.60 -38.71 -52.91
N ASN A 2 -55.22 -39.76 -52.39
CA ASN A 2 -54.84 -41.17 -52.49
C ASN A 2 -54.71 -41.69 -53.94
N LYS A 3 -53.67 -42.51 -54.12
CA LYS A 3 -53.61 -43.86 -54.76
C LYS A 3 -53.93 -44.03 -56.25
N ILE A 4 -53.22 -45.02 -56.82
CA ILE A 4 -53.60 -46.07 -57.80
C ILE A 4 -52.41 -46.27 -58.78
N ARG A 5 -51.45 -47.18 -58.57
CA ARG A 5 -51.39 -48.64 -58.89
C ARG A 5 -52.03 -49.06 -60.22
N ILE A 6 -51.23 -49.62 -61.15
CA ILE A 6 -51.52 -50.70 -62.13
C ILE A 6 -50.21 -50.94 -62.91
N TYR A 7 -49.50 -52.08 -62.82
CA TYR A 7 -49.74 -53.48 -63.23
C TYR A 7 -49.21 -53.83 -64.63
N PHE A 8 -48.74 -55.09 -64.74
CA PHE A 8 -48.35 -55.92 -65.92
C PHE A 8 -46.84 -56.06 -66.19
N ILE A 9 -46.17 -57.17 -65.82
CA ILE A 9 -46.32 -58.63 -66.12
C ILE A 9 -45.79 -59.00 -67.52
N LEU A 10 -44.73 -59.83 -67.58
CA LEU A 10 -44.69 -61.21 -68.15
C LEU A 10 -43.23 -61.71 -68.14
N LEU A 11 -42.93 -62.80 -67.40
CA LEU A 11 -42.69 -64.19 -67.89
C LEU A 11 -41.38 -64.35 -68.70
N ALA A 12 -40.55 -65.39 -68.55
CA ALA A 12 -40.82 -66.74 -68.08
C ALA A 12 -39.50 -67.54 -67.96
N LEU A 13 -39.47 -68.46 -66.98
CA LEU A 13 -38.86 -69.81 -66.92
C LEU A 13 -37.35 -70.00 -67.21
N THR A 14 -36.57 -70.88 -66.59
CA THR A 14 -36.55 -71.75 -65.38
C THR A 14 -35.24 -72.55 -65.53
N ALA A 15 -34.45 -72.75 -64.46
CA ALA A 15 -33.90 -74.06 -64.09
C ALA A 15 -33.17 -73.96 -62.75
N VAL A 16 -33.47 -74.90 -61.85
CA VAL A 16 -33.02 -74.99 -60.47
C VAL A 16 -31.82 -75.92 -60.38
N ALA A 17 -30.75 -75.52 -59.68
CA ALA A 17 -29.90 -76.41 -58.89
C ALA A 17 -29.00 -75.59 -57.94
N CYS A 18 -29.06 -75.89 -56.65
CA CYS A 18 -28.40 -75.21 -55.53
C CYS A 18 -26.85 -75.19 -55.61
N ASN A 19 -26.24 -74.07 -55.24
CA ASN A 19 -25.35 -74.03 -54.08
C ASN A 19 -25.02 -72.59 -53.62
N LYS A 20 -25.21 -72.39 -52.32
CA LYS A 20 -24.61 -71.43 -51.38
C LYS A 20 -24.71 -69.92 -51.69
N ASP A 21 -25.50 -69.28 -50.83
CA ASP A 21 -25.47 -67.86 -50.52
C ASP A 21 -24.05 -67.39 -50.21
N GLU A 22 -23.41 -66.70 -51.15
CA GLU A 22 -22.47 -65.63 -50.82
C GLU A 22 -23.26 -64.33 -50.84
N LEU A 23 -23.81 -63.97 -49.68
CA LEU A 23 -24.04 -62.56 -49.38
C LEU A 23 -22.66 -61.90 -49.41
N ILE A 24 -22.35 -61.21 -50.51
CA ILE A 24 -21.33 -60.17 -50.51
C ILE A 24 -21.92 -59.04 -49.67
N THR A 25 -21.73 -59.10 -48.35
CA THR A 25 -21.65 -57.87 -47.56
C THR A 25 -20.36 -57.22 -47.99
N THR A 26 -20.44 -56.19 -48.82
CA THR A 26 -19.37 -55.20 -48.91
C THR A 26 -19.16 -54.67 -47.50
N ASP A 27 -18.15 -55.20 -46.79
CA ASP A 27 -17.56 -54.51 -45.65
C ASP A 27 -17.11 -53.16 -46.18
N VAL A 28 -17.87 -52.12 -45.85
CA VAL A 28 -17.41 -50.76 -46.09
C VAL A 28 -16.24 -50.59 -45.15
N GLU A 29 -15.02 -50.58 -45.68
CA GLU A 29 -13.82 -50.27 -44.91
C GLU A 29 -13.98 -48.85 -44.35
N GLN A 30 -14.31 -48.77 -43.06
CA GLN A 30 -14.48 -47.52 -42.34
C GLN A 30 -13.19 -47.19 -41.60
N VAL A 31 -12.71 -45.96 -41.79
CA VAL A 31 -11.61 -45.41 -40.99
C VAL A 31 -12.06 -45.25 -39.54
N PRO A 32 -11.12 -45.26 -38.57
CA PRO A 32 -11.46 -45.03 -37.17
C PRO A 32 -12.26 -43.75 -36.95
N ILE A 33 -13.16 -43.74 -35.98
CA ILE A 33 -13.79 -42.51 -35.49
C ILE A 33 -13.38 -42.33 -34.04
N ILE A 34 -12.86 -41.14 -33.74
CA ILE A 34 -12.46 -40.71 -32.41
C ILE A 34 -13.53 -39.72 -31.93
N THR A 35 -13.98 -39.85 -30.68
CA THR A 35 -14.91 -38.89 -30.08
C THR A 35 -14.48 -38.60 -28.65
N PHE A 36 -14.16 -37.33 -28.40
CA PHE A 36 -13.83 -36.81 -27.07
C PHE A 36 -15.10 -36.50 -26.27
N ASP A 37 -14.94 -36.40 -24.95
CA ASP A 37 -16.00 -36.04 -24.01
C ASP A 37 -16.25 -34.52 -23.93
N THR A 38 -15.41 -33.71 -24.58
CA THR A 38 -15.55 -32.26 -24.71
C THR A 38 -15.53 -31.81 -26.17
N ASP A 39 -16.31 -30.77 -26.50
CA ASP A 39 -16.34 -30.11 -27.82
C ASP A 39 -16.43 -28.57 -27.62
N PRO A 40 -15.36 -27.81 -27.93
CA PRO A 40 -14.07 -28.27 -28.46
C PRO A 40 -13.29 -29.14 -27.46
N ALA A 41 -12.37 -29.97 -27.97
CA ALA A 41 -11.58 -30.91 -27.17
C ALA A 41 -10.44 -30.19 -26.39
N VAL A 42 -10.84 -29.42 -25.38
CA VAL A 42 -9.96 -28.65 -24.49
C VAL A 42 -10.03 -29.25 -23.09
N TYR A 43 -8.86 -29.50 -22.51
CA TYR A 43 -8.72 -30.12 -21.19
C TYR A 43 -7.84 -29.25 -20.27
N PRO A 44 -8.41 -28.57 -19.27
CA PRO A 44 -7.63 -27.84 -18.28
C PRO A 44 -7.00 -28.81 -17.27
N VAL A 45 -5.70 -28.69 -17.07
CA VAL A 45 -4.90 -29.49 -16.12
C VAL A 45 -3.97 -28.58 -15.35
N LYS A 46 -3.50 -29.00 -14.18
CA LYS A 46 -2.53 -28.23 -13.40
C LYS A 46 -1.12 -28.80 -13.52
N VAL A 47 -0.12 -27.93 -13.50
CA VAL A 47 1.30 -28.32 -13.47
C VAL A 47 1.55 -29.34 -12.36
N GLY A 48 2.30 -30.39 -12.68
CA GLY A 48 2.68 -31.44 -11.74
C GLY A 48 1.55 -32.41 -11.37
N ARG A 49 0.34 -32.28 -11.94
CA ARG A 49 -0.75 -33.24 -11.74
C ARG A 49 -0.90 -34.19 -12.92
N GLU A 50 -1.11 -35.46 -12.61
CA GLU A 50 -1.53 -36.43 -13.61
C GLU A 50 -2.98 -36.17 -13.99
N PHE A 51 -3.27 -36.25 -15.29
CA PHE A 51 -4.62 -36.20 -15.84
C PHE A 51 -4.85 -37.40 -16.73
N THR A 52 -6.12 -37.67 -17.07
CA THR A 52 -6.46 -38.74 -18.02
C THR A 52 -7.49 -38.27 -19.03
N ILE A 53 -7.21 -38.50 -20.32
CA ILE A 53 -8.16 -38.32 -21.43
C ILE A 53 -8.58 -39.70 -21.92
N THR A 54 -9.88 -39.95 -21.95
CA THR A 54 -10.46 -41.25 -22.35
C THR A 54 -11.42 -41.06 -23.52
N PRO A 55 -10.90 -41.06 -24.77
CA PRO A 55 -11.75 -40.96 -25.96
C PRO A 55 -12.59 -42.22 -26.15
N SER A 56 -13.71 -42.07 -26.83
CA SER A 56 -14.50 -43.18 -27.35
C SER A 56 -14.19 -43.44 -28.82
N TYR A 57 -14.25 -44.71 -29.22
CA TYR A 57 -13.75 -45.15 -30.53
C TYR A 57 -14.78 -46.00 -31.28
N GLN A 58 -14.86 -45.83 -32.60
CA GLN A 58 -15.54 -46.74 -33.52
C GLN A 58 -14.60 -47.20 -34.63
N PHE A 59 -14.84 -48.39 -35.18
CA PHE A 59 -14.04 -49.00 -36.26
C PHE A 59 -12.56 -49.20 -35.95
N VAL A 60 -12.23 -49.57 -34.70
CA VAL A 60 -10.86 -49.72 -34.19
C VAL A 60 -10.36 -51.17 -34.08
N ASP A 61 -10.87 -52.09 -34.90
CA ASP A 61 -10.33 -53.45 -34.94
C ASP A 61 -8.84 -53.42 -35.33
N ARG A 62 -7.99 -54.07 -34.51
CA ARG A 62 -6.53 -54.08 -34.66
C ARG A 62 -5.90 -52.67 -34.73
N ALA A 63 -6.50 -51.69 -34.04
CA ALA A 63 -5.97 -50.33 -34.00
C ALA A 63 -4.65 -50.23 -33.21
N VAL A 64 -3.80 -49.33 -33.67
CA VAL A 64 -2.62 -48.83 -32.95
C VAL A 64 -2.85 -47.35 -32.64
N TYR A 65 -2.57 -46.96 -31.40
CA TYR A 65 -2.77 -45.61 -30.88
C TYR A 65 -1.43 -44.91 -30.71
N SER A 66 -1.38 -43.61 -30.99
CA SER A 66 -0.22 -42.78 -30.71
C SER A 66 -0.65 -41.38 -30.32
N TRP A 67 -0.26 -40.97 -29.11
CA TRP A 67 -0.39 -39.61 -28.62
C TRP A 67 0.92 -38.87 -28.82
N LYS A 68 0.89 -37.74 -29.52
CA LYS A 68 2.08 -36.97 -29.91
C LYS A 68 1.91 -35.51 -29.54
N LEU A 69 2.96 -34.88 -28.99
CA LEU A 69 3.02 -33.43 -28.89
C LEU A 69 3.18 -32.84 -30.30
N GLU A 70 2.25 -31.99 -30.74
CA GLU A 70 2.23 -31.46 -32.11
C GLU A 70 3.55 -30.74 -32.46
N GLU A 71 4.02 -29.86 -31.57
CA GLU A 71 5.20 -29.03 -31.80
C GLU A 71 6.50 -29.84 -31.98
N THR A 72 6.67 -30.90 -31.19
CA THR A 72 7.94 -31.66 -31.15
C THR A 72 7.85 -33.00 -31.90
N GLY A 73 6.65 -33.46 -32.23
CA GLY A 73 6.38 -34.81 -32.74
C GLY A 73 6.69 -35.93 -31.73
N LYS A 74 7.01 -35.61 -30.47
CA LYS A 74 7.37 -36.59 -29.44
C LYS A 74 6.16 -37.42 -29.05
N ILE A 75 6.25 -38.74 -29.20
CA ILE A 75 5.25 -39.68 -28.70
C ILE A 75 5.30 -39.69 -27.17
N ILE A 76 4.17 -39.37 -26.54
CA ILE A 76 4.02 -39.33 -25.08
C ILE A 76 3.24 -40.54 -24.54
N SER A 77 2.45 -41.21 -25.37
CA SER A 77 1.75 -42.46 -25.03
C SER A 77 1.39 -43.25 -26.29
N THR A 78 1.23 -44.57 -26.15
CA THR A 78 0.68 -45.47 -27.19
C THR A 78 -0.54 -46.24 -26.70
N GLU A 79 -1.10 -45.85 -25.55
CA GLU A 79 -2.29 -46.44 -24.96
C GLU A 79 -3.57 -45.81 -25.56
N PRO A 80 -4.71 -46.52 -25.54
CA PRO A 80 -5.99 -45.99 -26.03
C PRO A 80 -6.53 -44.83 -25.18
N GLN A 81 -6.01 -44.61 -23.99
CA GLN A 81 -6.25 -43.43 -23.17
C GLN A 81 -4.92 -42.74 -22.89
N LEU A 82 -4.93 -41.42 -22.73
CA LEU A 82 -3.75 -40.67 -22.32
C LEU A 82 -3.77 -40.49 -20.82
N THR A 83 -2.83 -41.05 -20.09
CA THR A 83 -2.49 -40.60 -18.73
C THR A 83 -1.14 -39.91 -18.79
N TYR A 84 -1.07 -38.63 -18.45
CA TYR A 84 0.15 -37.84 -18.58
C TYR A 84 0.25 -36.75 -17.51
N ARG A 85 1.46 -36.22 -17.32
CA ARG A 85 1.77 -35.11 -16.41
C ARG A 85 2.70 -34.12 -17.10
N PHE A 86 2.35 -32.85 -17.04
CA PHE A 86 3.23 -31.76 -17.46
C PHE A 86 3.89 -31.13 -16.23
N ASP A 87 5.21 -30.97 -16.26
CA ASP A 87 5.97 -30.32 -15.18
C ASP A 87 6.08 -28.78 -15.37
N SER A 88 5.62 -28.25 -16.51
CA SER A 88 5.52 -26.83 -16.83
C SER A 88 4.48 -26.59 -17.93
N GLY A 89 3.96 -25.37 -18.06
CA GLY A 89 3.18 -24.94 -19.23
C GLY A 89 4.07 -24.39 -20.35
N ASN A 90 3.55 -24.35 -21.58
CA ASN A 90 4.17 -23.66 -22.71
C ASN A 90 3.22 -22.57 -23.22
N GLU A 91 3.69 -21.33 -23.40
CA GLU A 91 2.82 -20.23 -23.84
C GLU A 91 2.45 -20.43 -25.32
N ILE A 92 1.16 -20.64 -25.59
CA ILE A 92 0.62 -20.87 -26.94
C ILE A 92 -0.11 -19.65 -27.49
N SER A 93 -0.60 -18.79 -26.61
CA SER A 93 -1.11 -17.45 -26.89
C SER A 93 -1.05 -16.61 -25.62
N GLU A 94 -1.17 -15.29 -25.74
CA GLU A 94 -1.13 -14.37 -24.60
C GLU A 94 -2.08 -14.83 -23.47
N GLY A 95 -1.50 -15.17 -22.31
CA GLY A 95 -2.24 -15.63 -21.13
C GLY A 95 -2.75 -17.08 -21.17
N VAL A 96 -2.40 -17.88 -22.19
CA VAL A 96 -2.77 -19.29 -22.29
C VAL A 96 -1.52 -20.15 -22.40
N ASN A 97 -1.29 -20.96 -21.36
CA ASN A 97 -0.25 -21.97 -21.34
C ASN A 97 -0.85 -23.34 -21.63
N GLY A 98 -0.25 -24.12 -22.52
CA GLY A 98 -0.78 -25.44 -22.88
C GLY A 98 0.04 -26.17 -23.94
N TYR A 99 -0.47 -27.32 -24.37
CA TYR A 99 0.12 -28.17 -25.41
C TYR A 99 -0.97 -28.71 -26.32
N TYR A 100 -0.74 -28.63 -27.63
CA TYR A 100 -1.53 -29.39 -28.60
C TYR A 100 -1.02 -30.82 -28.69
N ILE A 101 -1.94 -31.78 -28.59
CA ILE A 101 -1.65 -33.20 -28.60
C ILE A 101 -2.47 -33.87 -29.70
N ASP A 102 -1.80 -34.53 -30.63
CA ASP A 102 -2.42 -35.33 -31.67
C ASP A 102 -2.63 -36.76 -31.17
N LEU A 103 -3.87 -37.23 -31.26
CA LEU A 103 -4.20 -38.65 -31.16
C LEU A 103 -4.35 -39.23 -32.55
N GLU A 104 -3.39 -40.06 -32.95
CA GLU A 104 -3.42 -40.84 -34.17
C GLU A 104 -3.88 -42.27 -33.89
N VAL A 105 -4.98 -42.68 -34.53
CA VAL A 105 -5.50 -44.06 -34.48
C VAL A 105 -5.41 -44.67 -35.86
N THR A 106 -4.60 -45.72 -35.99
CA THR A 106 -4.35 -46.41 -37.26
C THR A 106 -4.87 -47.83 -37.23
N THR A 107 -5.65 -48.19 -38.23
CA THR A 107 -6.11 -49.57 -38.50
C THR A 107 -5.68 -50.00 -39.90
N PRO A 108 -5.84 -51.27 -40.29
CA PRO A 108 -5.62 -51.69 -41.67
C PRO A 108 -6.46 -50.94 -42.70
N ASN A 109 -7.59 -50.36 -42.28
CA ASN A 109 -8.54 -49.65 -43.14
C ASN A 109 -8.24 -48.15 -43.26
N GLY A 110 -7.26 -47.63 -42.52
CA GLY A 110 -6.83 -46.24 -42.57
C GLY A 110 -6.52 -45.63 -41.20
N THR A 111 -6.19 -44.34 -41.23
CA THR A 111 -5.73 -43.56 -40.07
C THR A 111 -6.62 -42.36 -39.87
N THR A 112 -6.91 -42.04 -38.62
CA THR A 112 -7.60 -40.82 -38.20
C THR A 112 -6.76 -40.12 -37.15
N VAL A 113 -6.63 -38.80 -37.28
CA VAL A 113 -5.90 -37.94 -36.35
C VAL A 113 -6.87 -36.88 -35.87
N GLU A 114 -6.98 -36.72 -34.56
CA GLU A 114 -7.67 -35.59 -33.94
C GLU A 114 -6.73 -34.92 -32.95
N THR A 115 -6.81 -33.59 -32.87
CA THR A 115 -5.96 -32.78 -32.00
C THR A 115 -6.76 -32.30 -30.80
N VAL A 116 -6.17 -32.42 -29.61
CA VAL A 116 -6.72 -31.85 -28.38
C VAL A 116 -5.79 -30.75 -27.85
N LEU A 117 -6.38 -29.75 -27.21
CA LEU A 117 -5.64 -28.77 -26.45
C LEU A 117 -5.65 -29.16 -24.97
N VAL A 118 -4.47 -29.33 -24.38
CA VAL A 118 -4.33 -29.44 -22.93
C VAL A 118 -3.82 -28.11 -22.39
N GLU A 119 -4.69 -27.35 -21.74
CA GLU A 119 -4.32 -26.11 -21.06
C GLU A 119 -3.66 -26.44 -19.73
N VAL A 120 -2.42 -26.01 -19.53
CA VAL A 120 -1.61 -26.31 -18.34
C VAL A 120 -1.55 -25.07 -17.45
N GLN A 121 -2.35 -25.09 -16.41
CA GLN A 121 -2.50 -24.02 -15.42
C GLN A 121 -1.49 -24.17 -14.27
N GLU A 122 -1.06 -23.06 -13.68
CA GLU A 122 -0.21 -23.08 -12.48
C GLU A 122 -1.01 -23.52 -11.25
N LEU A 123 -0.31 -24.03 -10.23
CA LEU A 123 -0.90 -24.28 -8.92
C LEU A 123 -1.07 -22.95 -8.19
N LEU A 124 -2.25 -22.71 -7.63
CA LEU A 124 -2.58 -21.53 -6.86
C LEU A 124 -2.94 -21.94 -5.42
N PRO A 125 -1.96 -22.40 -4.61
CA PRO A 125 -2.20 -22.64 -3.18
C PRO A 125 -2.65 -21.33 -2.52
N PRO A 126 -3.45 -21.43 -1.44
CA PRO A 126 -3.87 -20.23 -0.74
C PRO A 126 -2.65 -19.53 -0.12
N LEU A 127 -2.69 -18.21 -0.03
CA LEU A 127 -1.60 -17.42 0.57
C LEU A 127 -2.16 -16.44 1.60
N ILE A 128 -1.81 -16.63 2.87
CA ILE A 128 -2.23 -15.83 4.01
C ILE A 128 -1.40 -14.55 4.07
N SER A 129 -2.07 -13.44 4.33
CA SER A 129 -1.46 -12.15 4.63
C SER A 129 -2.19 -11.48 5.77
N PHE A 130 -1.49 -11.21 6.88
CA PHE A 130 -2.06 -10.43 7.98
C PHE A 130 -1.92 -8.93 7.71
N PRO A 131 -2.98 -8.13 7.92
CA PRO A 131 -2.98 -6.70 7.65
C PRO A 131 -2.21 -5.88 8.71
N MET A 132 -1.48 -6.52 9.63
CA MET A 132 -0.80 -5.87 10.73
C MET A 132 0.48 -6.63 11.13
N GLN A 133 1.43 -5.89 11.69
CA GLN A 133 2.66 -6.44 12.25
C GLN A 133 2.31 -7.52 13.29
N THR A 134 2.89 -8.70 13.13
CA THR A 134 2.60 -9.87 13.96
C THR A 134 3.47 -9.94 15.22
N ASP A 135 4.48 -9.09 15.29
CA ASP A 135 5.38 -8.98 16.44
C ASP A 135 4.81 -7.94 17.43
N GLY A 136 4.45 -8.38 18.64
CA GLY A 136 4.08 -7.50 19.74
C GLY A 136 2.64 -6.96 19.69
N LEU A 137 1.68 -7.74 19.19
CA LEU A 137 0.26 -7.38 19.26
C LEU A 137 -0.23 -7.47 20.72
N GLU A 138 -0.38 -6.32 21.38
CA GLU A 138 -0.99 -6.24 22.71
C GLU A 138 -2.50 -6.00 22.61
N VAL A 139 -3.27 -6.78 23.37
CA VAL A 139 -4.73 -6.68 23.45
C VAL A 139 -5.21 -6.73 24.90
N VAL A 140 -6.32 -6.06 25.21
CA VAL A 140 -6.87 -6.00 26.56
C VAL A 140 -7.78 -7.20 26.80
N LYS A 141 -7.58 -7.91 27.92
CA LYS A 141 -8.43 -9.05 28.31
C LYS A 141 -9.92 -8.73 28.28
N GLY A 142 -10.75 -9.71 27.93
CA GLY A 142 -12.21 -9.59 27.92
C GLY A 142 -12.79 -8.62 26.87
N ARG A 143 -11.95 -8.11 25.95
CA ARG A 143 -12.40 -7.39 24.76
C ARG A 143 -12.36 -8.30 23.55
N LYS A 144 -13.33 -8.09 22.65
CA LYS A 144 -13.42 -8.80 21.38
C LYS A 144 -12.51 -8.12 20.35
N TYR A 145 -11.66 -8.91 19.73
CA TYR A 145 -10.78 -8.52 18.63
C TYR A 145 -11.09 -9.39 17.42
N GLU A 146 -11.24 -8.78 16.25
CA GLU A 146 -11.45 -9.51 15.01
C GLU A 146 -10.12 -9.68 14.26
N PHE A 147 -9.76 -10.93 13.98
CA PHE A 147 -8.66 -11.30 13.10
C PHE A 147 -9.23 -11.76 11.76
N ALA A 148 -9.03 -10.92 10.75
CA ALA A 148 -9.49 -11.12 9.38
C ALA A 148 -8.30 -10.93 8.41
N PRO A 149 -7.42 -11.94 8.27
CA PRO A 149 -6.34 -11.89 7.29
C PRO A 149 -6.91 -11.93 5.86
N THR A 150 -6.13 -11.42 4.91
CA THR A 150 -6.42 -11.61 3.49
C THR A 150 -5.85 -12.95 3.05
N VAL A 151 -6.63 -13.73 2.30
CA VAL A 151 -6.17 -15.01 1.73
C VAL A 151 -6.36 -14.97 0.22
N GLN A 152 -5.26 -14.98 -0.52
CA GLN A 152 -5.29 -15.11 -1.98
C GLN A 152 -5.60 -16.56 -2.37
N SER A 153 -6.25 -16.78 -3.52
CA SER A 153 -6.58 -18.11 -4.04
C SER A 153 -7.39 -18.96 -3.05
N ALA A 154 -8.26 -18.28 -2.30
CA ALA A 154 -9.07 -18.89 -1.24
C ALA A 154 -10.29 -19.66 -1.77
N GLU A 155 -10.49 -19.72 -3.10
CA GLU A 155 -11.62 -20.44 -3.66
C GLU A 155 -11.61 -21.91 -3.25
N ASN A 156 -12.70 -22.37 -2.64
CA ASN A 156 -12.84 -23.72 -2.10
C ASN A 156 -11.81 -24.09 -1.02
N SER A 157 -11.19 -23.09 -0.38
CA SER A 157 -10.30 -23.34 0.77
C SER A 157 -11.06 -23.72 2.03
N THR A 158 -10.47 -24.60 2.84
CA THR A 158 -10.85 -24.83 4.23
C THR A 158 -9.99 -23.95 5.14
N PHE A 159 -10.57 -23.43 6.22
CA PHE A 159 -9.86 -22.63 7.23
C PHE A 159 -9.78 -23.40 8.55
N LEU A 160 -8.67 -23.24 9.27
CA LEU A 160 -8.49 -23.77 10.61
C LEU A 160 -7.71 -22.78 11.46
N TRP A 161 -8.39 -22.22 12.46
CA TRP A 161 -7.76 -21.43 13.50
C TRP A 161 -7.38 -22.33 14.66
N THR A 162 -6.15 -22.20 15.13
CA THR A 162 -5.70 -22.82 16.39
C THR A 162 -5.17 -21.77 17.35
N LEU A 163 -5.34 -22.04 18.65
CA LEU A 163 -4.91 -21.18 19.73
C LEU A 163 -4.09 -21.98 20.73
N ARG A 164 -2.85 -21.55 20.98
CA ARG A 164 -2.07 -22.01 22.13
C ARG A 164 -2.21 -20.98 23.26
N ARG A 165 -2.81 -21.40 24.36
CA ARG A 165 -2.95 -20.56 25.56
C ARG A 165 -1.67 -20.53 26.41
N PRO A 166 -1.48 -19.51 27.26
CA PRO A 166 -0.34 -19.43 28.16
C PRO A 166 -0.14 -20.73 28.96
N GLY A 167 1.04 -21.34 28.83
CA GLY A 167 1.40 -22.57 29.55
C GLY A 167 0.78 -23.87 29.03
N ALA A 168 -0.01 -23.83 27.96
CA ALA A 168 -0.49 -25.03 27.27
C ALA A 168 0.63 -25.68 26.46
N ALA A 169 0.67 -27.03 26.45
CA ALA A 169 1.67 -27.78 25.69
C ALA A 169 1.33 -27.89 24.18
N GLU A 170 0.04 -27.82 23.84
CA GLU A 170 -0.48 -27.98 22.49
C GLU A 170 -1.49 -26.86 22.18
N ALA A 171 -1.63 -26.53 20.89
CA ALA A 171 -2.66 -25.62 20.41
C ALA A 171 -3.98 -26.37 20.20
N GLU A 172 -5.11 -25.70 20.41
CA GLU A 172 -6.44 -26.28 20.17
C GLU A 172 -7.18 -25.56 19.04
N PRO A 173 -8.06 -26.25 18.29
CA PRO A 173 -8.86 -25.62 17.25
C PRO A 173 -9.91 -24.69 17.87
N VAL A 174 -9.98 -23.46 17.37
CA VAL A 174 -10.87 -22.39 17.88
C VAL A 174 -11.81 -21.81 16.83
N GLY A 175 -11.63 -22.14 15.55
CA GLY A 175 -12.51 -21.69 14.47
C GLY A 175 -12.17 -22.32 13.13
N ASP A 176 -13.12 -22.27 12.20
CA ASP A 176 -13.06 -22.87 10.86
C ASP A 176 -13.53 -21.92 9.74
N GLU A 177 -13.71 -20.64 10.08
CA GLU A 177 -14.11 -19.57 9.17
C GLU A 177 -12.90 -18.70 8.77
N ALA A 178 -13.07 -17.88 7.72
CA ALA A 178 -12.02 -16.95 7.27
C ALA A 178 -11.68 -15.85 8.30
N VAL A 179 -12.58 -15.61 9.25
CA VAL A 179 -12.46 -14.59 10.31
C VAL A 179 -12.55 -15.26 11.68
N TYR A 180 -11.70 -14.84 12.61
CA TYR A 180 -11.69 -15.33 13.98
C TYR A 180 -11.90 -14.18 14.99
N GLU A 181 -12.85 -14.36 15.91
CA GLU A 181 -13.07 -13.44 17.04
C GLU A 181 -12.25 -13.92 18.25
N PHE A 182 -11.19 -13.17 18.58
CA PHE A 182 -10.34 -13.40 19.74
C PHE A 182 -10.89 -12.63 20.96
N CYS A 183 -11.10 -13.33 22.08
CA CYS A 183 -11.59 -12.73 23.33
C CYS A 183 -11.15 -13.56 24.55
N GLU A 184 -9.91 -13.39 25.00
CA GLU A 184 -9.37 -14.14 26.14
C GLU A 184 -9.43 -13.30 27.44
N GLU A 185 -9.77 -13.96 28.54
CA GLU A 185 -9.99 -13.32 29.86
C GLU A 185 -8.73 -13.35 30.76
N ILE A 186 -7.73 -14.13 30.38
CA ILE A 186 -6.51 -14.35 31.18
C ILE A 186 -5.34 -13.66 30.50
N ALA A 187 -4.63 -12.82 31.26
CA ALA A 187 -3.42 -12.17 30.77
C ALA A 187 -2.28 -13.17 30.51
N GLY A 188 -1.47 -12.88 29.48
CA GLY A 188 -0.31 -13.66 29.07
C GLY A 188 -0.20 -13.77 27.55
N THR A 189 0.82 -14.49 27.10
CA THR A 189 1.14 -14.67 25.67
C THR A 189 0.37 -15.85 25.07
N TYR A 190 -0.36 -15.58 23.98
CA TYR A 190 -1.08 -16.56 23.18
C TYR A 190 -0.44 -16.67 21.79
N GLU A 191 -0.41 -17.88 21.23
CA GLU A 191 -0.08 -18.07 19.82
C GLU A 191 -1.36 -18.37 19.06
N VAL A 192 -1.65 -17.58 18.04
CA VAL A 192 -2.83 -17.75 17.17
C VAL A 192 -2.33 -18.13 15.79
N SER A 193 -2.74 -19.29 15.29
CA SER A 193 -2.35 -19.77 13.96
C SER A 193 -3.57 -19.93 13.08
N LEU A 194 -3.49 -19.43 11.84
CA LEU A 194 -4.42 -19.75 10.78
C LEU A 194 -3.73 -20.68 9.80
N ARG A 195 -4.34 -21.84 9.52
CA ARG A 195 -4.00 -22.70 8.39
C ARG A 195 -5.15 -22.70 7.38
N THR A 196 -4.82 -22.54 6.11
CA THR A 196 -5.78 -22.61 4.99
C THR A 196 -5.28 -23.59 3.93
N GLU A 197 -6.20 -24.33 3.31
CA GLU A 197 -5.86 -25.39 2.35
C GLU A 197 -6.91 -25.45 1.23
N ASN A 198 -6.48 -25.45 -0.02
CA ASN A 198 -7.32 -25.76 -1.19
C ASN A 198 -6.76 -26.99 -1.93
N GLU A 199 -7.29 -27.30 -3.11
CA GLU A 199 -6.80 -28.43 -3.89
C GLU A 199 -5.31 -28.31 -4.28
N ASP A 200 -4.77 -27.10 -4.40
CA ASP A 200 -3.42 -26.75 -4.87
C ASP A 200 -2.35 -26.70 -3.78
N GLY A 201 -2.75 -26.70 -2.51
CA GLY A 201 -1.85 -26.76 -1.38
C GLY A 201 -2.40 -26.06 -0.15
N SER A 202 -1.52 -25.73 0.79
CA SER A 202 -1.88 -25.06 2.03
C SER A 202 -0.87 -23.99 2.40
N ASP A 203 -1.32 -23.02 3.18
CA ASP A 203 -0.47 -22.04 3.85
C ASP A 203 -0.85 -21.93 5.33
N GLU A 204 0.11 -21.54 6.16
CA GLU A 204 -0.06 -21.41 7.60
C GLU A 204 0.73 -20.21 8.14
N MET A 205 0.08 -19.39 8.94
CA MET A 205 0.69 -18.23 9.56
C MET A 205 0.32 -18.15 11.04
N THR A 206 1.31 -17.88 11.88
CA THR A 206 1.18 -17.79 13.34
C THR A 206 1.57 -16.40 13.81
N ILE A 207 0.79 -15.87 14.75
CA ILE A 207 1.03 -14.57 15.39
C ILE A 207 1.06 -14.73 16.91
N GLU A 208 1.87 -13.92 17.58
CA GLU A 208 1.88 -13.82 19.04
C GLU A 208 0.97 -12.68 19.49
N VAL A 209 0.08 -12.96 20.45
CA VAL A 209 -0.87 -12.00 21.02
C VAL A 209 -0.62 -11.92 22.52
N GLU A 210 -0.17 -10.77 22.99
CA GLU A 210 0.02 -10.51 24.41
C GLU A 210 -1.28 -9.94 25.00
N VAL A 211 -1.97 -10.73 25.81
CA VAL A 211 -3.18 -10.28 26.50
C VAL A 211 -2.77 -9.60 27.80
N VAL A 212 -3.11 -8.33 27.93
CA VAL A 212 -2.78 -7.50 29.09
C VAL A 212 -4.04 -7.07 29.85
N ASP A 213 -3.88 -6.73 31.13
CA ASP A 213 -4.97 -6.14 31.91
C ASP A 213 -5.35 -4.75 31.38
N ALA A 214 -4.36 -3.97 30.94
CA ALA A 214 -4.51 -2.67 30.30
C ALA A 214 -3.26 -2.39 29.45
N LEU A 215 -3.44 -1.64 28.37
CA LEU A 215 -2.31 -1.15 27.58
C LEU A 215 -1.52 -0.13 28.39
N ALA A 216 -0.20 -0.25 28.42
CA ALA A 216 0.63 0.74 29.08
C ALA A 216 0.55 2.09 28.34
N VAL A 217 0.42 3.18 29.09
CA VAL A 217 0.61 4.52 28.51
C VAL A 217 2.01 4.61 27.93
N SER A 218 2.13 5.13 26.72
CA SER A 218 3.42 5.38 26.10
C SER A 218 3.47 6.78 25.48
N VAL A 219 4.68 7.28 25.27
CA VAL A 219 4.92 8.65 24.82
C VAL A 219 5.92 8.66 23.69
N THR A 220 5.70 9.54 22.72
CA THR A 220 6.55 9.65 21.53
C THR A 220 6.80 11.11 21.20
N ALA A 221 8.05 11.47 20.93
CA ALA A 221 8.34 12.69 20.19
C ALA A 221 8.08 12.41 18.72
N VAL A 222 7.24 13.21 18.07
CA VAL A 222 6.87 12.98 16.67
C VAL A 222 8.03 13.38 15.75
N PRO A 223 8.65 12.43 15.02
CA PRO A 223 9.67 12.77 14.05
C PRO A 223 9.06 13.50 12.86
N ILE A 224 9.88 14.31 12.17
CA ILE A 224 9.51 14.97 10.92
C ILE A 224 10.53 14.54 9.88
N GLY A 225 10.10 13.56 9.09
CA GLY A 225 11.01 12.84 8.22
C GLY A 225 12.01 11.97 8.96
N ARG A 226 13.15 11.71 8.34
CA ARG A 226 14.19 10.77 8.82
C ARG A 226 15.33 11.48 9.56
N LYS A 227 15.56 12.77 9.30
CA LYS A 227 16.66 13.52 9.90
C LYS A 227 16.30 14.23 11.20
N TYR A 228 15.01 14.53 11.42
CA TYR A 228 14.53 15.14 12.66
C TYR A 228 13.77 14.13 13.51
N ASP A 229 14.32 13.78 14.67
CA ASP A 229 13.76 12.78 15.60
C ASP A 229 12.69 13.33 16.55
N GLY A 230 12.56 14.67 16.64
CA GLY A 230 11.65 15.36 17.55
C GLY A 230 12.09 15.40 19.02
N LEU A 231 13.17 14.71 19.39
CA LEU A 231 13.75 14.72 20.74
C LEU A 231 14.77 15.84 20.90
N THR A 232 15.61 16.04 19.88
CA THR A 232 16.54 17.16 19.81
C THR A 232 15.81 18.35 19.21
N ARG A 233 15.82 19.47 19.94
CA ARG A 233 14.98 20.63 19.66
C ARG A 233 15.84 21.87 19.68
N THR A 234 16.01 22.52 18.54
CA THR A 234 16.85 23.72 18.44
C THR A 234 16.01 24.98 18.51
N VAL A 235 16.55 25.99 19.18
CA VAL A 235 15.88 27.29 19.35
C VAL A 235 16.94 28.40 19.43
N SER A 236 16.66 29.56 18.84
CA SER A 236 17.53 30.73 18.97
C SER A 236 17.38 31.39 20.34
N LEU A 237 18.43 32.05 20.83
CA LEU A 237 18.37 32.86 22.04
C LEU A 237 17.18 33.85 22.00
N ASP A 238 16.50 34.00 23.14
CA ASP A 238 15.30 34.83 23.33
C ASP A 238 14.05 34.42 22.55
N ARG A 239 14.11 33.34 21.74
CA ARG A 239 12.93 32.72 21.14
C ARG A 239 12.37 31.63 22.05
N THR A 240 11.08 31.34 21.87
CA THR A 240 10.40 30.29 22.62
C THR A 240 10.28 29.03 21.79
N ILE A 241 10.36 27.87 22.45
CA ILE A 241 10.06 26.57 21.84
C ILE A 241 8.95 25.87 22.61
N THR A 242 7.99 25.30 21.89
CA THR A 242 6.86 24.57 22.48
C THR A 242 7.10 23.07 22.29
N LEU A 243 7.29 22.37 23.41
CA LEU A 243 7.43 20.92 23.47
C LEU A 243 6.06 20.30 23.69
N ARG A 244 5.70 19.32 22.86
CA ARG A 244 4.44 18.59 22.95
C ARG A 244 4.66 17.15 22.46
N PRO A 245 4.63 16.16 23.34
CA PRO A 245 4.71 14.76 22.98
C PRO A 245 3.36 14.22 22.53
N PHE A 246 3.40 13.10 21.83
CA PHE A 246 2.25 12.27 21.53
C PHE A 246 1.99 11.30 22.68
N ILE A 247 0.74 11.13 23.07
CA ILE A 247 0.33 10.19 24.13
C ILE A 247 -0.43 9.04 23.49
N TRP A 248 0.00 7.82 23.78
CA TRP A 248 -0.66 6.59 23.35
C TRP A 248 -1.28 5.88 24.54
N ASN A 249 -2.44 5.27 24.32
CA ASN A 249 -3.17 4.48 25.31
C ASN A 249 -3.55 5.23 26.59
N GLY A 250 -3.46 6.56 26.60
CA GLY A 250 -3.86 7.39 27.74
C GLY A 250 -5.37 7.47 27.87
N THR A 251 -5.91 7.05 29.02
CA THR A 251 -7.34 7.14 29.36
C THR A 251 -7.64 8.40 30.16
N ASN A 252 -6.89 8.65 31.23
CA ASN A 252 -6.99 9.87 32.03
C ASN A 252 -5.59 10.36 32.44
N PRO A 253 -4.76 10.73 31.44
CA PRO A 253 -3.36 11.00 31.67
C PRO A 253 -3.13 12.29 32.48
N LYS A 254 -2.17 12.23 33.40
CA LYS A 254 -1.62 13.38 34.13
C LYS A 254 -0.20 13.64 33.68
N PHE A 255 0.16 14.91 33.57
CA PHE A 255 1.43 15.33 32.99
C PHE A 255 2.32 16.03 34.02
N SER A 256 3.62 15.87 33.87
CA SER A 256 4.64 16.60 34.63
C SER A 256 5.84 16.87 33.74
N TRP A 257 6.28 18.13 33.72
CA TRP A 257 7.51 18.57 33.08
C TRP A 257 8.53 18.91 34.16
N THR A 258 9.76 18.41 34.02
CA THR A 258 10.83 18.71 34.96
C THR A 258 12.09 19.19 34.26
N ILE A 259 12.76 20.15 34.89
CA ILE A 259 14.09 20.64 34.52
C ILE A 259 14.98 20.48 35.74
N ASP A 260 16.11 19.79 35.59
CA ASP A 260 17.05 19.53 36.68
C ASP A 260 16.37 18.92 37.95
N GLY A 261 15.30 18.13 37.72
CA GLY A 261 14.49 17.48 38.75
C GLY A 261 13.39 18.34 39.38
N GLN A 262 13.29 19.62 39.04
CA GLN A 262 12.25 20.52 39.53
C GLN A 262 11.07 20.58 38.55
N GLU A 263 9.83 20.47 39.06
CA GLU A 263 8.62 20.59 38.25
C GLU A 263 8.44 22.03 37.74
N VAL A 264 8.20 22.15 36.43
CA VAL A 264 8.04 23.42 35.71
C VAL A 264 6.71 23.55 34.97
N GLY A 265 5.92 22.47 34.87
CA GLY A 265 4.62 22.50 34.23
C GLY A 265 3.88 21.16 34.35
N THR A 266 2.55 21.21 34.21
CA THR A 266 1.65 20.05 34.36
C THR A 266 0.66 19.91 33.19
N GLU A 267 0.84 20.69 32.14
CA GLU A 267 0.03 20.64 30.92
C GLU A 267 0.64 19.65 29.90
N LEU A 268 -0.13 19.24 28.90
CA LEU A 268 0.36 18.37 27.83
C LEU A 268 1.53 19.01 27.06
N SER A 269 1.48 20.33 26.86
CA SER A 269 2.54 21.11 26.22
C SER A 269 3.31 21.95 27.24
N TYR A 270 4.60 22.13 27.02
CA TYR A 270 5.43 23.05 27.79
C TYR A 270 6.22 23.97 26.87
N THR A 271 6.08 25.29 27.10
CA THR A 271 6.83 26.30 26.35
C THR A 271 8.04 26.75 27.16
N TYR A 272 9.22 26.59 26.57
CA TYR A 272 10.50 26.95 27.17
C TYR A 272 11.12 28.14 26.44
N THR A 273 11.67 29.08 27.20
CA THR A 273 12.44 30.22 26.68
C THR A 273 13.83 30.18 27.29
N PRO A 274 14.88 29.78 26.54
CA PRO A 274 16.24 29.84 27.05
C PRO A 274 16.70 31.28 27.22
N THR A 275 17.42 31.53 28.31
CA THR A 275 18.04 32.84 28.62
C THR A 275 19.54 32.87 28.33
N GLU A 276 20.12 31.73 27.95
CA GLU A 276 21.53 31.58 27.59
C GLU A 276 21.69 30.48 26.54
N THR A 277 22.76 30.55 25.76
CA THR A 277 23.11 29.50 24.80
C THR A 277 23.58 28.24 25.52
N GLY A 278 23.37 27.08 24.90
CA GLY A 278 23.76 25.79 25.44
C GLY A 278 22.63 24.77 25.44
N ILE A 279 22.86 23.64 26.11
CA ILE A 279 21.97 22.48 26.08
C ILE A 279 21.18 22.39 27.39
N LYS A 280 19.87 22.22 27.30
CA LYS A 280 18.99 21.98 28.43
C LYS A 280 18.16 20.71 28.22
N LYS A 281 18.22 19.81 29.19
CA LYS A 281 17.38 18.60 29.23
C LYS A 281 16.07 18.90 29.92
N ILE A 282 14.96 18.54 29.29
CA ILE A 282 13.61 18.73 29.79
C ILE A 282 12.88 17.39 29.75
N VAL A 283 12.47 16.90 30.91
CA VAL A 283 11.86 15.57 31.02
C VAL A 283 10.35 15.72 31.16
N PHE A 284 9.63 15.13 30.21
CA PHE A 284 8.21 14.90 30.27
C PHE A 284 7.90 13.57 30.95
N THR A 285 6.90 13.56 31.81
CA THR A 285 6.31 12.36 32.40
C THR A 285 4.81 12.38 32.14
N VAL A 286 4.28 11.26 31.66
CA VAL A 286 2.84 10.96 31.73
C VAL A 286 2.62 9.85 32.74
N THR A 287 1.59 10.00 33.56
CA THR A 287 1.08 8.95 34.45
C THR A 287 -0.39 8.75 34.14
N ASP A 288 -0.79 7.50 33.93
CA ASP A 288 -2.19 7.14 33.70
C ASP A 288 -2.63 6.12 34.75
N THR A 289 -3.88 6.22 35.19
CA THR A 289 -4.45 5.34 36.22
C THR A 289 -5.47 4.44 35.56
N THR A 290 -5.31 3.13 35.69
CA THR A 290 -6.24 2.13 35.18
C THR A 290 -7.34 1.86 36.21
N ASP A 291 -8.50 1.43 35.74
CA ASP A 291 -9.65 1.05 36.58
C ASP A 291 -9.43 -0.28 37.33
N GLU A 292 -8.31 -0.97 37.07
CA GLU A 292 -7.95 -2.23 37.73
C GLU A 292 -7.52 -1.96 39.17
N PRO A 293 -8.03 -2.71 40.16
CA PRO A 293 -7.64 -2.52 41.55
C PRO A 293 -6.17 -2.92 41.77
N GLU A 294 -5.49 -2.22 42.68
CA GLU A 294 -4.17 -2.64 43.15
C GLU A 294 -4.23 -4.08 43.66
N MET A 295 -3.29 -4.91 43.22
CA MET A 295 -3.27 -6.33 43.58
C MET A 295 -1.94 -6.71 44.22
N THR A 296 -1.99 -7.22 45.45
CA THR A 296 -0.82 -7.82 46.10
C THR A 296 -0.56 -9.21 45.52
N LEU A 297 0.45 -9.33 44.66
CA LEU A 297 0.86 -10.60 44.03
C LEU A 297 1.66 -11.48 44.99
N SER A 298 2.40 -10.87 45.93
CA SER A 298 3.10 -11.57 47.00
C SER A 298 3.37 -10.63 48.17
N LYS A 299 3.94 -11.16 49.28
CA LYS A 299 4.26 -10.38 50.49
C LYS A 299 5.10 -9.12 50.24
N CYS A 300 5.81 -9.03 49.11
CA CYS A 300 6.67 -7.90 48.75
C CYS A 300 6.40 -7.29 47.36
N ILE A 301 5.37 -7.76 46.64
CA ILE A 301 5.08 -7.30 45.27
C ILE A 301 3.62 -6.88 45.21
N THR A 302 3.38 -5.59 44.98
CA THR A 302 2.07 -5.02 44.68
C THR A 302 2.10 -4.50 43.25
N ARG A 303 1.13 -4.95 42.45
CA ARG A 303 0.84 -4.34 41.16
C ARG A 303 0.07 -3.05 41.42
N THR A 304 0.66 -1.92 41.05
CA THR A 304 0.01 -0.61 41.08
C THR A 304 -0.98 -0.53 39.92
N ASN A 305 -2.04 0.25 40.10
CA ASN A 305 -2.97 0.61 39.03
C ASN A 305 -2.50 1.81 38.20
N GLU A 306 -1.27 2.28 38.43
CA GLU A 306 -0.66 3.38 37.69
C GLU A 306 0.34 2.84 36.68
N THR A 307 0.25 3.34 35.44
CA THR A 307 1.27 3.18 34.41
C THR A 307 1.94 4.52 34.15
N ARG A 308 3.23 4.51 33.84
CA ARG A 308 4.02 5.74 33.65
C ARG A 308 4.95 5.58 32.46
N ALA A 309 5.06 6.64 31.66
CA ALA A 309 6.08 6.76 30.63
C ALA A 309 6.79 8.12 30.73
N THR A 310 8.04 8.15 30.32
CA THR A 310 8.90 9.33 30.39
C THR A 310 9.59 9.57 29.06
N LEU A 311 9.73 10.84 28.68
CA LEU A 311 10.42 11.29 27.47
C LEU A 311 11.37 12.43 27.83
N GLU A 312 12.63 12.35 27.42
CA GLU A 312 13.61 13.43 27.62
C GLU A 312 13.81 14.19 26.31
N PHE A 313 13.49 15.48 26.32
CA PHE A 313 13.83 16.39 25.23
C PHE A 313 15.20 17.03 25.50
N THR A 314 16.02 17.14 24.47
CA THR A 314 17.27 17.91 24.48
C THR A 314 17.02 19.22 23.75
N VAL A 315 16.93 20.33 24.47
CA VAL A 315 16.78 21.66 23.88
C VAL A 315 18.15 22.32 23.72
N GLU A 316 18.54 22.60 22.48
CA GLU A 316 19.79 23.29 22.15
C GLU A 316 19.50 24.75 21.81
N CYS A 317 19.96 25.66 22.67
CA CYS A 317 19.87 27.09 22.45
C CYS A 317 21.11 27.59 21.69
N HIS A 318 20.88 28.14 20.50
CA HIS A 318 21.91 28.76 19.66
C HIS A 318 21.88 30.28 19.78
N SER A 319 22.75 30.97 19.04
CA SER A 319 22.80 32.43 18.96
C SER A 319 21.47 33.05 18.50
N GLU A 320 21.40 34.38 18.51
CA GLU A 320 20.21 35.12 18.10
C GLU A 320 19.75 34.70 16.70
N GLU A 321 18.43 34.72 16.48
CA GLU A 321 17.78 34.16 15.28
C GLU A 321 18.45 34.49 13.95
N GLU A 322 18.90 35.74 13.75
CA GLU A 322 19.47 36.18 12.47
C GLU A 322 20.92 35.74 12.26
N SER A 323 21.57 35.12 13.24
CA SER A 323 23.01 34.81 13.22
C SER A 323 23.40 33.81 12.14
N HIS A 324 22.48 32.93 11.75
CA HIS A 324 22.68 31.89 10.73
C HIS A 324 21.94 32.17 9.42
N ARG A 325 21.25 33.31 9.33
CA ARG A 325 20.58 33.71 8.09
C ARG A 325 21.59 33.83 6.97
N ARG A 326 21.24 33.27 5.80
CA ARG A 326 22.02 33.35 4.56
C ARG A 326 21.34 34.31 3.59
N PRO A 327 21.74 35.59 3.52
CA PRO A 327 21.07 36.55 2.63
C PRO A 327 21.22 36.15 1.16
N ALA A 328 20.16 36.35 0.38
CA ALA A 328 20.22 36.20 -1.07
C ALA A 328 21.27 37.16 -1.68
N SER A 329 21.99 36.68 -2.70
CA SER A 329 22.96 37.46 -3.46
C SER A 329 22.59 37.49 -4.94
N GLY A 330 23.32 38.26 -5.76
CA GLY A 330 23.11 38.25 -7.21
C GLY A 330 23.38 36.89 -7.89
N ALA A 331 24.05 35.97 -7.19
CA ALA A 331 24.30 34.60 -7.65
C ALA A 331 23.23 33.60 -7.19
N SER A 332 22.35 33.98 -6.26
CA SER A 332 21.33 33.08 -5.70
C SER A 332 20.30 32.68 -6.75
N SER A 333 19.89 31.42 -6.71
CA SER A 333 18.79 30.92 -7.54
C SER A 333 17.45 31.28 -6.94
N ALA A 334 16.47 31.64 -7.77
CA ALA A 334 15.08 31.75 -7.31
C ALA A 334 14.44 30.38 -7.04
N THR A 335 14.98 29.31 -7.60
CA THR A 335 14.48 27.95 -7.39
C THR A 335 15.23 27.26 -6.25
N TRP A 336 14.62 26.22 -5.70
CA TRP A 336 15.27 25.28 -4.77
C TRP A 336 16.67 24.84 -5.24
N ASP A 337 17.53 24.49 -4.27
CA ASP A 337 18.91 24.06 -4.50
C ASP A 337 19.04 22.53 -4.49
N ARG A 338 18.48 21.89 -3.45
CA ARG A 338 18.67 20.45 -3.20
C ARG A 338 17.46 19.77 -2.55
N VAL A 339 17.24 18.49 -2.89
CA VAL A 339 16.35 17.58 -2.15
C VAL A 339 17.14 16.93 -1.02
N TYR A 340 16.65 17.04 0.21
CA TYR A 340 17.32 16.49 1.39
C TYR A 340 16.72 15.17 1.85
N GLU A 341 15.42 15.02 1.66
CA GLU A 341 14.67 13.80 1.93
C GLU A 341 13.53 13.65 0.93
N TYR A 342 13.24 12.39 0.60
CA TYR A 342 12.04 12.00 -0.13
C TYR A 342 11.64 10.61 0.37
N THR A 343 10.46 10.53 0.97
CA THR A 343 9.89 9.29 1.50
C THR A 343 8.42 9.27 1.10
N PRO A 344 8.08 8.72 -0.07
CA PRO A 344 6.69 8.60 -0.46
C PRO A 344 5.97 7.58 0.44
N ALA A 345 4.67 7.77 0.62
CA ALA A 345 3.77 6.72 1.09
C ALA A 345 3.54 5.72 -0.06
N PRO A 346 2.94 4.55 0.20
CA PRO A 346 2.57 3.65 -0.89
C PRO A 346 1.57 4.31 -1.84
N GLY A 347 1.72 4.06 -3.14
CA GLY A 347 0.87 4.68 -4.18
C GLY A 347 1.09 4.09 -5.56
N GLN A 348 0.13 4.32 -6.46
CA GLN A 348 0.07 3.72 -7.79
C GLN A 348 1.21 4.16 -8.72
N PHE A 349 1.82 5.30 -8.46
CA PHE A 349 3.00 5.77 -9.20
C PHE A 349 4.31 5.38 -8.52
N ILE A 350 4.27 4.76 -7.35
CA ILE A 350 5.48 4.31 -6.66
C ILE A 350 5.97 3.01 -7.28
N ASN A 351 7.28 2.92 -7.55
CA ASN A 351 7.94 1.81 -8.24
C ASN A 351 7.50 1.59 -9.71
N GLU A 352 6.92 2.60 -10.36
CA GLU A 352 6.50 2.52 -11.76
C GLU A 352 7.52 3.13 -12.74
N LEU A 353 7.74 2.47 -13.88
CA LEU A 353 8.73 2.87 -14.88
C LEU A 353 8.24 3.91 -15.92
N VAL A 354 6.93 4.09 -16.08
CA VAL A 354 6.37 4.78 -17.26
C VAL A 354 6.05 6.25 -16.99
N SER A 355 5.20 6.52 -16.00
CA SER A 355 4.62 7.86 -15.78
C SER A 355 5.47 8.75 -14.88
N GLY A 356 5.96 8.23 -13.75
CA GLY A 356 6.49 9.09 -12.68
C GLY A 356 6.99 8.38 -11.44
N GLY A 357 7.40 7.10 -11.54
CA GLY A 357 7.81 6.27 -10.41
C GLY A 357 9.27 5.87 -10.33
N PHE A 358 9.64 5.29 -9.17
CA PHE A 358 10.92 4.62 -8.99
C PHE A 358 11.11 3.56 -10.07
N THR A 359 12.32 3.46 -10.61
CA THR A 359 12.67 2.40 -11.56
C THR A 359 12.89 1.05 -10.89
N GLY A 360 12.78 0.98 -9.56
CA GLY A 360 13.06 -0.20 -8.75
C GLY A 360 14.55 -0.37 -8.46
N THR A 361 15.40 0.51 -9.00
CA THR A 361 16.84 0.56 -8.72
C THR A 361 17.16 1.43 -7.50
N GLU A 362 16.20 2.26 -7.09
CA GLU A 362 16.24 3.09 -5.91
C GLU A 362 15.97 2.21 -4.69
N THR A 363 17.00 1.50 -4.24
CA THR A 363 16.96 0.59 -3.08
C THR A 363 17.52 1.22 -1.81
N SER A 364 17.80 2.53 -1.83
CA SER A 364 18.26 3.29 -0.67
C SER A 364 17.56 4.65 -0.60
N PRO A 365 17.52 5.27 0.59
CA PRO A 365 16.93 6.59 0.72
C PRO A 365 17.67 7.68 -0.07
N GLU A 366 18.98 7.56 -0.27
CA GLU A 366 19.78 8.48 -1.08
C GLU A 366 19.44 8.34 -2.57
N ALA A 367 19.22 7.11 -3.04
CA ALA A 367 18.75 6.87 -4.40
C ALA A 367 17.34 7.44 -4.60
N ALA A 368 16.47 7.33 -3.60
CA ALA A 368 15.15 7.94 -3.63
C ALA A 368 15.22 9.47 -3.73
N VAL A 369 16.10 10.10 -2.95
CA VAL A 369 16.38 11.55 -3.04
C VAL A 369 16.91 11.93 -4.41
N ALA A 370 17.89 11.20 -4.95
CA ALA A 370 18.48 11.48 -6.25
C ALA A 370 17.45 11.39 -7.38
N TYR A 371 16.56 10.40 -7.31
CA TYR A 371 15.42 10.25 -8.22
C TYR A 371 14.52 11.49 -8.22
N ALA A 372 14.08 11.93 -7.03
CA ALA A 372 13.20 13.08 -6.92
C ALA A 372 13.87 14.36 -7.40
N GLU A 373 15.15 14.53 -7.06
CA GLU A 373 15.98 15.66 -7.49
C GLU A 373 16.14 15.71 -9.01
N GLU A 374 16.39 14.57 -9.67
CA GLU A 374 16.55 14.49 -11.12
C GLU A 374 15.25 14.84 -11.86
N ARG A 375 14.09 14.37 -11.38
CA ARG A 375 12.80 14.67 -12.02
C ARG A 375 12.42 16.14 -11.89
N MET A 376 12.53 16.70 -10.69
CA MET A 376 12.21 18.12 -10.48
C MET A 376 13.17 19.03 -11.26
N LYS A 377 14.45 18.67 -11.42
CA LYS A 377 15.39 19.40 -12.31
C LYS A 377 14.99 19.36 -13.80
N LYS A 378 14.26 18.32 -14.22
CA LYS A 378 13.66 18.23 -15.55
C LYS A 378 12.28 18.90 -15.63
N ASN A 379 11.86 19.63 -14.59
CA ASN A 379 10.53 20.23 -14.44
C ASN A 379 9.41 19.20 -14.59
N THR A 380 9.63 17.99 -14.07
CA THR A 380 8.63 16.92 -14.00
C THR A 380 8.25 16.69 -12.54
N TRP A 381 7.02 16.26 -12.30
CA TRP A 381 6.51 15.97 -10.97
C TRP A 381 7.16 14.74 -10.34
N VAL A 382 7.03 14.68 -9.02
CA VAL A 382 7.17 13.49 -8.19
C VAL A 382 5.88 13.30 -7.39
N SER A 383 5.40 12.06 -7.29
CA SER A 383 4.24 11.70 -6.48
C SER A 383 4.69 11.46 -5.04
N LEU A 384 3.98 12.01 -4.07
CA LEU A 384 4.23 11.72 -2.66
C LEU A 384 3.55 10.41 -2.20
N GLY A 385 2.75 9.77 -3.07
CA GLY A 385 1.91 8.62 -2.73
C GLY A 385 0.76 9.02 -1.78
N GLY A 386 0.18 8.02 -1.12
CA GLY A 386 -0.90 8.22 -0.15
C GLY A 386 -0.54 9.13 1.05
N TRP A 387 -1.41 9.17 2.05
CA TRP A 387 -1.25 10.07 3.19
C TRP A 387 0.13 9.96 3.88
N GLY A 388 0.69 11.10 4.27
CA GLY A 388 1.92 11.14 5.06
C GLY A 388 3.22 11.07 4.25
N GLY A 389 3.15 10.64 2.99
CA GLY A 389 4.30 10.68 2.08
C GLY A 389 4.79 12.10 1.87
N TYR A 390 6.11 12.30 1.80
CA TYR A 390 6.68 13.64 1.88
C TYR A 390 7.98 13.84 1.11
N ILE A 391 8.28 15.12 0.84
CA ILE A 391 9.56 15.61 0.33
C ILE A 391 10.07 16.79 1.16
N VAL A 392 11.39 16.90 1.33
CA VAL A 392 12.08 18.02 1.98
C VAL A 392 13.10 18.63 1.03
N VAL A 393 13.02 19.94 0.83
CA VAL A 393 13.96 20.71 0.01
C VAL A 393 14.60 21.85 0.79
N GLY A 394 15.77 22.30 0.34
CA GLY A 394 16.44 23.49 0.83
C GLY A 394 16.80 24.45 -0.29
N PHE A 395 17.17 25.67 0.10
CA PHE A 395 17.61 26.75 -0.77
C PHE A 395 19.08 27.12 -0.50
N ASP A 396 19.76 27.67 -1.51
CA ASP A 396 21.14 28.17 -1.41
C ASP A 396 21.25 29.47 -0.57
N HIS A 397 20.11 30.02 -0.16
CA HIS A 397 19.95 31.18 0.70
C HIS A 397 18.69 31.00 1.58
N SER A 398 18.54 31.86 2.58
CA SER A 398 17.34 31.92 3.42
C SER A 398 16.24 32.74 2.73
N ILE A 399 15.01 32.24 2.72
CA ILE A 399 13.84 32.93 2.20
C ILE A 399 13.29 33.86 3.27
N ASP A 400 13.24 35.15 2.96
CA ASP A 400 12.77 36.17 3.89
C ASP A 400 11.26 36.10 4.12
N ASN A 401 10.83 36.21 5.39
CA ASN A 401 9.45 36.52 5.74
C ASN A 401 9.16 38.02 5.54
N SER A 402 9.30 38.47 4.29
CA SER A 402 9.08 39.86 3.94
C SER A 402 7.59 40.16 3.83
N SER A 403 7.13 41.20 4.53
CA SER A 403 5.78 41.76 4.36
C SER A 403 5.60 42.48 3.02
N SER A 404 6.70 42.80 2.33
CA SER A 404 6.69 43.32 0.95
C SER A 404 6.92 42.21 -0.09
N GLY A 405 6.66 40.94 0.26
CA GLY A 405 6.78 39.79 -0.63
C GLY A 405 5.96 39.91 -1.92
N TYR A 406 6.11 38.94 -2.81
CA TYR A 406 5.41 38.91 -4.10
C TYR A 406 3.89 39.00 -3.93
N LYS A 407 3.24 39.78 -4.80
CA LYS A 407 1.77 39.97 -4.96
C LYS A 407 0.92 39.51 -3.76
N GLY A 408 0.57 40.42 -2.86
CA GLY A 408 -0.27 40.06 -1.70
C GLY A 408 0.52 39.48 -0.52
N GLY A 409 1.86 39.61 -0.53
CA GLY A 409 2.75 39.26 0.57
C GLY A 409 3.10 37.77 0.65
N TYR A 410 3.10 37.06 -0.48
CA TYR A 410 3.60 35.68 -0.58
C TYR A 410 5.12 35.67 -0.66
N ASN A 411 5.73 34.70 0.01
CA ASN A 411 7.19 34.59 0.12
C ASN A 411 7.76 33.54 -0.82
N PHE A 412 7.05 32.41 -0.99
CA PHE A 412 7.48 31.33 -1.88
C PHE A 412 6.28 30.67 -2.56
N SER A 413 6.54 29.84 -3.56
CA SER A 413 5.52 29.00 -4.20
C SER A 413 5.99 27.55 -4.34
N ILE A 414 5.01 26.66 -4.43
CA ILE A 414 5.19 25.23 -4.69
C ILE A 414 4.37 24.91 -5.94
N THR A 415 5.00 24.25 -6.90
CA THR A 415 4.36 23.89 -8.17
C THR A 415 3.80 22.47 -8.08
N GLY A 416 2.50 22.30 -8.32
CA GLY A 416 1.78 21.01 -8.45
C GLY A 416 1.12 20.90 -9.83
N ASN A 417 0.18 19.96 -10.01
CA ASN A 417 -0.59 19.76 -11.24
C ASN A 417 -2.12 19.95 -11.06
N ALA A 418 -2.58 20.32 -9.87
CA ALA A 418 -3.99 20.41 -9.54
C ALA A 418 -4.82 21.15 -10.60
N PHE A 419 -6.01 20.64 -10.86
CA PHE A 419 -6.98 21.22 -11.77
C PHE A 419 -8.37 21.22 -11.15
N LYS A 420 -9.32 21.90 -11.78
CA LYS A 420 -10.67 22.02 -11.23
C LYS A 420 -11.32 20.64 -11.06
N GLY A 421 -11.67 20.31 -9.81
CA GLY A 421 -12.22 19.01 -9.45
C GLY A 421 -11.17 17.92 -9.18
N SER A 422 -9.88 18.26 -9.23
CA SER A 422 -8.77 17.38 -8.83
C SER A 422 -7.75 18.14 -7.99
N SER A 423 -7.98 18.18 -6.67
CA SER A 423 -7.03 18.71 -5.68
C SER A 423 -6.50 17.60 -4.76
N GLU A 424 -5.18 17.55 -4.62
CA GLU A 424 -4.47 16.53 -3.85
C GLU A 424 -3.61 17.24 -2.79
N PRO A 425 -4.23 17.84 -1.76
CA PRO A 425 -3.64 18.87 -0.92
C PRO A 425 -2.39 18.38 -0.17
N GLY A 426 -1.27 19.06 -0.39
CA GLY A 426 -0.04 18.90 0.39
C GLY A 426 0.04 19.86 1.58
N ILE A 427 0.17 19.33 2.79
CA ILE A 427 0.44 20.13 4.00
C ILE A 427 1.89 20.60 3.96
N VAL A 428 2.11 21.89 4.22
CA VAL A 428 3.42 22.53 4.13
C VAL A 428 3.98 22.82 5.51
N TYR A 429 5.24 22.46 5.72
CA TYR A 429 6.04 22.85 6.88
C TYR A 429 7.26 23.63 6.44
N VAL A 430 7.76 24.48 7.32
CA VAL A 430 8.96 25.28 7.11
C VAL A 430 9.87 25.22 8.33
N MET A 431 11.17 25.39 8.08
CA MET A 431 12.21 25.29 9.11
C MET A 431 13.25 26.38 8.92
N GLN A 432 13.78 26.92 10.02
CA GLN A 432 15.01 27.72 10.05
C GLN A 432 16.19 26.84 10.40
N ASP A 433 17.32 27.03 9.71
CA ASP A 433 18.62 26.50 10.08
C ASP A 433 19.14 27.25 11.31
N THR A 434 18.67 26.83 12.48
CA THR A 434 18.85 27.50 13.77
C THR A 434 20.25 27.30 14.30
N ASN A 435 20.89 26.18 13.97
CA ASN A 435 22.23 25.84 14.42
C ASN A 435 23.33 26.15 13.36
N GLY A 436 22.93 26.47 12.12
CA GLY A 436 23.83 26.81 11.01
C GLY A 436 24.54 25.61 10.37
N ASN A 437 24.03 24.39 10.55
CA ASN A 437 24.63 23.15 10.05
C ASN A 437 24.22 22.83 8.61
N THR A 438 23.30 23.59 8.01
CA THR A 438 22.76 23.41 6.65
C THR A 438 22.00 22.09 6.42
N LEU A 439 21.43 21.53 7.48
CA LEU A 439 20.61 20.31 7.46
C LEU A 439 19.17 20.57 7.93
N PRO A 440 18.20 19.78 7.46
CA PRO A 440 16.79 19.87 7.86
C PRO A 440 16.49 19.19 9.21
N ASP A 441 17.30 19.43 10.24
CA ASP A 441 17.25 18.75 11.55
C ASP A 441 16.94 19.68 12.74
N ASP A 442 16.39 20.87 12.46
CA ASP A 442 15.94 21.85 13.45
C ASP A 442 14.40 21.88 13.60
N GLU A 443 13.88 22.83 14.38
CA GLU A 443 12.45 22.98 14.66
C GLU A 443 11.61 23.29 13.41
N TRP A 444 10.65 22.39 13.13
CA TRP A 444 9.69 22.50 12.03
C TRP A 444 8.35 23.09 12.46
N TYR A 445 7.84 24.02 11.66
CA TYR A 445 6.57 24.71 11.87
C TYR A 445 5.61 24.44 10.71
N GLU A 446 4.39 24.02 11.02
CA GLU A 446 3.34 23.90 10.00
C GLU A 446 2.91 25.29 9.54
N LEU A 447 2.71 25.47 8.24
CA LEU A 447 1.98 26.61 7.71
C LEU A 447 0.49 26.31 7.80
N LYS A 448 -0.23 27.01 8.68
CA LYS A 448 -1.67 26.83 8.79
C LYS A 448 -2.34 27.09 7.44
N GLY A 449 -3.28 26.24 7.06
CA GLY A 449 -4.16 26.43 5.91
C GLY A 449 -5.62 26.65 6.32
N SER A 450 -6.51 26.63 5.33
CA SER A 450 -7.94 26.83 5.52
C SER A 450 -8.63 25.82 6.44
N GLU A 451 -8.06 24.63 6.65
CA GLU A 451 -8.60 23.59 7.54
C GLU A 451 -7.86 23.47 8.88
N TYR A 452 -6.86 24.32 9.15
CA TYR A 452 -6.12 24.25 10.40
C TYR A 452 -7.02 24.51 11.61
N GLY A 453 -6.92 23.67 12.64
CA GLY A 453 -7.71 23.79 13.87
C GLY A 453 -9.21 23.50 13.74
N LYS A 454 -9.70 23.04 12.58
CA LYS A 454 -11.09 22.56 12.43
C LYS A 454 -11.26 21.20 13.11
N GLU A 455 -12.48 20.95 13.59
CA GLU A 455 -12.84 19.70 14.28
C GLU A 455 -12.60 18.46 13.40
N GLU A 456 -12.81 18.60 12.08
CA GLU A 456 -12.62 17.49 11.15
C GLU A 456 -11.18 17.30 10.67
N THR A 457 -10.24 18.16 11.10
CA THR A 457 -8.82 17.99 10.84
C THR A 457 -8.18 17.33 12.05
N VAL A 458 -7.71 16.10 11.88
CA VAL A 458 -7.03 15.37 12.95
C VAL A 458 -5.57 15.81 12.96
N GLN A 459 -5.21 16.71 13.89
CA GLN A 459 -3.85 17.28 13.97
C GLN A 459 -2.80 16.23 14.36
N ASP A 460 -3.18 15.40 15.32
CA ASP A 460 -2.35 14.36 15.90
C ASP A 460 -2.73 13.02 15.23
N TYR A 461 -2.32 12.84 13.96
CA TYR A 461 -2.63 11.64 13.17
C TYR A 461 -1.38 10.88 12.73
N ALA A 462 -1.50 9.56 12.62
CA ALA A 462 -0.43 8.67 12.17
C ALA A 462 -1.01 7.47 11.43
N VAL A 463 -0.30 7.01 10.40
CA VAL A 463 -0.66 5.83 9.61
C VAL A 463 0.54 4.92 9.50
N THR A 464 0.33 3.65 9.84
CA THR A 464 1.27 2.57 9.59
C THR A 464 0.87 1.84 8.31
N TYR A 465 1.81 1.78 7.36
CA TYR A 465 1.68 1.01 6.13
C TYR A 465 2.40 -0.33 6.27
N TYR A 466 1.80 -1.40 5.74
CA TYR A 466 2.32 -2.76 5.83
C TYR A 466 2.73 -3.28 4.45
N ARG A 467 3.93 -3.84 4.35
CA ARG A 467 4.46 -4.43 3.13
C ARG A 467 3.57 -5.61 2.71
N PRO A 468 3.12 -5.64 1.45
CA PRO A 468 2.51 -6.83 0.86
C PRO A 468 3.40 -8.07 0.92
N THR A 469 2.82 -9.23 1.21
CA THR A 469 3.54 -10.51 1.22
C THR A 469 3.70 -11.13 -0.18
N TYR A 470 3.02 -10.58 -1.20
CA TYR A 470 3.10 -11.03 -2.59
C TYR A 470 2.99 -9.87 -3.58
N SER A 471 3.42 -10.14 -4.82
CA SER A 471 3.38 -9.18 -5.93
C SER A 471 1.94 -8.91 -6.35
N GLY A 472 1.61 -7.64 -6.54
CA GLY A 472 0.28 -7.19 -6.97
C GLY A 472 -0.79 -7.23 -5.89
N ALA A 473 -0.41 -7.32 -4.61
CA ALA A 473 -1.36 -7.14 -3.52
C ALA A 473 -1.58 -5.66 -3.20
N ASP A 474 -2.76 -5.39 -2.66
CA ASP A 474 -3.08 -4.13 -2.01
C ASP A 474 -2.13 -3.85 -0.84
N VAL A 475 -1.73 -2.60 -0.65
CA VAL A 475 -0.91 -2.20 0.51
C VAL A 475 -1.84 -1.82 1.65
N GLN A 476 -1.86 -2.64 2.71
CA GLN A 476 -2.71 -2.41 3.88
C GLN A 476 -2.16 -1.28 4.74
N TRP A 477 -3.04 -0.57 5.43
CA TRP A 477 -2.67 0.42 6.43
C TRP A 477 -3.65 0.46 7.61
N LYS A 478 -3.16 0.94 8.74
CA LYS A 478 -3.93 1.22 9.95
C LYS A 478 -3.53 2.59 10.50
N ASP A 479 -4.51 3.36 10.92
CA ASP A 479 -4.26 4.64 11.59
C ASP A 479 -4.22 4.53 13.13
N ASN A 480 -3.77 5.60 13.77
CA ASN A 480 -3.76 5.72 15.24
C ASN A 480 -5.15 5.88 15.88
N GLN A 481 -6.22 6.00 15.07
CA GLN A 481 -7.61 6.03 15.53
C GLN A 481 -8.28 4.65 15.46
N GLY A 482 -7.55 3.63 14.98
CA GLY A 482 -8.03 2.25 14.85
C GLY A 482 -8.74 1.95 13.53
N VAL A 483 -8.82 2.92 12.61
CA VAL A 483 -9.36 2.71 11.26
C VAL A 483 -8.32 1.96 10.42
N LYS A 484 -8.81 1.02 9.63
CA LYS A 484 -8.01 0.23 8.69
C LYS A 484 -8.43 0.55 7.27
N GLY A 485 -7.50 0.46 6.34
CA GLY A 485 -7.79 0.58 4.92
C GLY A 485 -6.64 0.06 4.08
N LYS A 486 -6.66 0.39 2.79
CA LYS A 486 -5.69 -0.08 1.82
C LYS A 486 -5.47 0.91 0.69
N ILE A 487 -4.27 0.88 0.12
CA ILE A 487 -4.00 1.38 -1.22
C ILE A 487 -4.28 0.22 -2.17
N ASP A 488 -5.29 0.39 -3.04
CA ASP A 488 -5.71 -0.67 -3.96
C ASP A 488 -4.65 -0.89 -5.04
N TYR A 489 -4.33 -2.14 -5.35
CA TYR A 489 -3.48 -2.47 -6.47
C TYR A 489 -4.28 -2.48 -7.78
N LEU A 490 -4.04 -1.48 -8.63
CA LEU A 490 -4.82 -1.25 -9.86
C LEU A 490 -4.14 -1.90 -11.07
N LYS A 491 -4.15 -3.24 -11.12
CA LYS A 491 -3.49 -4.05 -12.17
C LYS A 491 -3.85 -3.65 -13.61
N GLN A 492 -5.05 -3.15 -13.84
CA GLN A 492 -5.50 -2.72 -15.18
C GLN A 492 -4.77 -1.46 -15.70
N TYR A 493 -4.10 -0.70 -14.84
CA TYR A 493 -3.39 0.53 -15.20
C TYR A 493 -1.89 0.48 -14.88
N HIS A 494 -1.49 -0.37 -13.94
CA HIS A 494 -0.15 -0.39 -13.36
C HIS A 494 0.36 -1.82 -13.20
N ASP A 495 1.60 -2.07 -13.64
CA ASP A 495 2.18 -3.43 -13.71
C ASP A 495 3.33 -3.67 -12.72
N GLN A 496 3.77 -2.66 -11.97
CA GLN A 496 4.85 -2.82 -11.01
C GLN A 496 4.47 -3.84 -9.92
N PRO A 497 5.44 -4.55 -9.34
CA PRO A 497 5.14 -5.66 -8.41
C PRO A 497 4.54 -5.20 -7.08
N SER A 498 4.79 -3.96 -6.64
CA SER A 498 4.23 -3.44 -5.40
C SER A 498 4.18 -1.92 -5.42
N TYR A 499 3.15 -1.35 -4.80
CA TYR A 499 3.05 0.08 -4.53
C TYR A 499 3.79 0.49 -3.25
N TYR A 500 4.26 -0.47 -2.43
CA TYR A 500 5.07 -0.18 -1.24
C TYR A 500 6.48 0.26 -1.65
N PRO A 501 7.02 1.41 -1.18
CA PRO A 501 8.30 1.92 -1.64
C PRO A 501 9.45 0.90 -1.51
N ALA A 502 10.13 0.59 -2.62
CA ALA A 502 11.09 -0.51 -2.67
C ALA A 502 12.32 -0.33 -1.78
N TRP A 503 12.76 0.92 -1.53
CA TRP A 503 13.93 1.20 -0.69
C TRP A 503 13.69 1.02 0.80
N ILE A 504 12.42 1.10 1.26
CA ILE A 504 12.08 0.81 2.65
C ILE A 504 12.23 -0.70 2.78
N GLY A 505 13.09 -1.18 3.67
CA GLY A 505 13.37 -2.61 3.84
C GLY A 505 12.58 -3.30 4.96
N THR A 506 11.91 -2.53 5.82
CA THR A 506 11.09 -3.04 6.93
C THR A 506 9.71 -3.48 6.44
N ASP A 507 9.07 -4.40 7.15
CA ASP A 507 7.73 -4.90 6.81
C ASP A 507 6.61 -3.89 7.12
N SER A 508 6.92 -2.84 7.87
CA SER A 508 6.04 -1.70 8.04
C SER A 508 6.83 -0.43 8.36
N TYR A 509 6.15 0.70 8.20
CA TYR A 509 6.64 2.01 8.64
C TYR A 509 5.47 2.94 8.95
N THR A 510 5.68 3.88 9.86
CA THR A 510 4.66 4.83 10.31
C THR A 510 5.02 6.24 9.88
N LEU A 511 4.05 6.94 9.29
CA LEU A 511 4.12 8.35 8.95
C LEU A 511 3.24 9.16 9.92
N TYR A 512 3.61 10.41 10.16
CA TYR A 512 2.99 11.29 11.15
C TYR A 512 2.65 12.65 10.55
N GLY A 513 1.61 13.31 11.06
CA GLY A 513 1.22 14.69 10.74
C GLY A 513 -0.29 14.88 10.83
N PRO A 514 -0.83 16.03 10.40
CA PRO A 514 -2.26 16.24 10.32
C PRO A 514 -2.88 15.42 9.18
N CYS A 515 -4.14 15.06 9.37
CA CYS A 515 -4.99 14.53 8.31
C CYS A 515 -6.18 15.46 8.08
N LEU A 516 -6.26 16.00 6.87
CA LEU A 516 -7.37 16.84 6.43
C LEU A 516 -8.59 15.96 6.14
N LYS A 517 -9.78 16.47 6.44
CA LYS A 517 -11.03 15.87 5.99
C LYS A 517 -11.02 15.75 4.47
N SER A 518 -11.15 14.54 3.95
CA SER A 518 -11.24 14.31 2.50
C SER A 518 -12.46 15.03 1.90
N ARG A 519 -12.25 15.61 0.71
CA ARG A 519 -13.31 16.15 -0.17
C ARG A 519 -13.46 15.29 -1.43
N THR A 520 -13.04 14.03 -1.37
CA THR A 520 -13.16 13.05 -2.46
C THR A 520 -14.53 12.39 -2.43
N TYR A 521 -15.24 12.40 -3.56
CA TYR A 521 -16.52 11.71 -3.71
C TYR A 521 -16.79 11.26 -5.15
N ASP A 522 -17.59 10.20 -5.28
CA ASP A 522 -18.12 9.72 -6.54
C ASP A 522 -19.34 10.58 -6.93
N GLN A 523 -19.15 11.48 -7.89
CA GLN A 523 -20.21 12.37 -8.35
C GLN A 523 -21.26 11.64 -9.19
N SER A 524 -20.90 10.53 -9.86
CA SER A 524 -21.86 9.75 -10.64
C SER A 524 -22.67 8.76 -9.79
N GLY A 525 -22.20 8.43 -8.58
CA GLY A 525 -22.84 7.50 -7.64
C GLY A 525 -22.76 6.02 -8.07
N ASN A 526 -21.96 5.71 -9.08
CA ASN A 526 -21.76 4.37 -9.64
C ASN A 526 -20.28 4.05 -9.93
N GLY A 527 -19.36 4.89 -9.45
CA GLY A 527 -17.91 4.74 -9.57
C GLY A 527 -17.30 5.24 -10.88
N SER A 528 -18.10 5.77 -11.82
CA SER A 528 -17.59 6.19 -13.14
C SER A 528 -16.95 7.58 -13.16
N TYR A 529 -17.30 8.47 -12.23
CA TYR A 529 -16.75 9.83 -12.18
C TYR A 529 -16.50 10.31 -10.74
N TRP A 530 -15.23 10.51 -10.42
CA TRP A 530 -14.77 10.95 -9.11
C TRP A 530 -14.30 12.39 -9.14
N VAL A 531 -14.51 13.10 -8.04
CA VAL A 531 -14.08 14.48 -7.82
C VAL A 531 -13.27 14.55 -6.54
N ASN A 532 -12.08 15.15 -6.62
CA ASN A 532 -11.28 15.54 -5.47
C ASN A 532 -11.45 17.05 -5.24
N GLY A 533 -12.34 17.41 -4.32
CA GLY A 533 -12.69 18.81 -4.07
C GLY A 533 -11.54 19.67 -3.54
N GLU A 534 -11.54 20.95 -3.93
CA GLU A 534 -10.54 21.94 -3.52
C GLU A 534 -10.69 22.39 -2.06
N TYR A 535 -9.61 22.93 -1.52
CA TYR A 535 -9.54 23.63 -0.23
C TYR A 535 -9.28 25.12 -0.48
N ASP A 536 -9.72 26.00 0.43
CA ASP A 536 -9.78 27.43 0.12
C ASP A 536 -8.39 28.06 -0.09
N TRP A 537 -7.39 27.63 0.70
CA TRP A 537 -5.98 28.05 0.64
C TRP A 537 -5.10 27.23 1.60
N GLY A 538 -3.78 27.32 1.43
CA GLY A 538 -2.74 26.89 2.36
C GLY A 538 -2.16 25.51 2.12
N TYR A 539 -2.43 24.90 0.97
CA TYR A 539 -2.02 23.53 0.65
C TYR A 539 -1.38 23.47 -0.73
N ALA A 540 -0.27 22.73 -0.85
CA ALA A 540 0.34 22.46 -2.15
C ALA A 540 -0.60 21.61 -3.01
N ASP A 541 -0.45 21.67 -4.33
CA ASP A 541 -1.23 20.85 -5.25
C ASP A 541 -2.76 20.89 -5.00
N ASN A 542 -3.23 22.10 -4.73
CA ASN A 542 -4.62 22.38 -4.40
C ASN A 542 -5.13 23.50 -5.31
N PHE A 543 -6.34 23.34 -5.80
CA PHE A 543 -6.98 24.30 -6.71
C PHE A 543 -7.63 25.48 -5.96
N GLY A 544 -6.93 26.01 -4.95
CA GLY A 544 -7.41 27.07 -4.05
C GLY A 544 -7.24 28.49 -4.57
N ASN A 545 -7.60 29.48 -3.74
CA ASN A 545 -7.53 30.90 -4.06
C ASN A 545 -6.09 31.44 -4.17
N ASP A 546 -5.13 30.69 -3.61
CA ASP A 546 -3.71 30.99 -3.54
C ASP A 546 -2.91 30.52 -4.75
N ARG A 547 -3.56 30.05 -5.82
CA ARG A 547 -2.92 29.80 -7.13
C ARG A 547 -2.67 31.06 -7.98
N LEU A 548 -3.33 32.18 -7.62
CA LEU A 548 -3.23 33.48 -8.31
C LEU A 548 -3.49 33.44 -9.83
N SER A 549 -4.29 32.50 -10.28
CA SER A 549 -4.79 32.38 -11.65
C SER A 549 -6.31 32.15 -11.64
N GLU A 550 -6.97 32.37 -12.77
CA GLU A 550 -8.40 32.13 -12.97
C GLU A 550 -8.71 30.99 -13.97
N ASP A 551 -7.70 30.41 -14.63
CA ASP A 551 -7.91 29.31 -15.59
C ASP A 551 -8.28 27.98 -14.89
N ASP A 552 -8.96 27.06 -15.57
CA ASP A 552 -9.41 25.78 -15.00
C ASP A 552 -8.29 24.70 -14.92
N ASN A 553 -7.09 24.97 -15.46
CA ASN A 553 -5.97 24.04 -15.63
C ASN A 553 -6.35 22.67 -16.21
N ALA A 554 -7.28 22.62 -17.18
CA ALA A 554 -7.87 21.37 -17.67
C ALA A 554 -6.88 20.33 -18.25
N ALA A 555 -5.63 20.72 -18.51
CA ALA A 555 -4.57 19.83 -18.98
C ALA A 555 -3.68 19.27 -17.86
N ALA A 556 -4.03 19.52 -16.58
CA ALA A 556 -3.20 19.19 -15.41
C ALA A 556 -1.75 19.70 -15.58
N GLY A 557 -1.62 20.94 -16.06
CA GLY A 557 -0.31 21.56 -16.27
C GLY A 557 0.33 21.99 -14.95
N ALA A 558 1.64 22.18 -14.97
CA ALA A 558 2.38 22.71 -13.83
C ALA A 558 1.81 24.07 -13.39
N MET A 559 1.32 24.14 -12.16
CA MET A 559 0.64 25.31 -11.59
C MET A 559 1.22 25.63 -10.21
N LYS A 560 1.51 26.91 -9.97
CA LYS A 560 2.01 27.40 -8.69
C LYS A 560 0.89 27.62 -7.68
N VAL A 561 1.13 27.22 -6.44
CA VAL A 561 0.39 27.65 -5.25
C VAL A 561 1.33 28.49 -4.38
N TYR A 562 0.86 29.63 -3.87
CA TYR A 562 1.68 30.63 -3.20
C TYR A 562 1.49 30.60 -1.67
N PHE A 563 2.58 30.72 -0.92
CA PHE A 563 2.61 30.55 0.54
C PHE A 563 3.22 31.75 1.27
N LYS A 564 2.76 31.95 2.51
CA LYS A 564 3.25 32.99 3.42
C LYS A 564 3.91 32.35 4.63
N ILE A 565 5.14 32.75 4.93
CA ILE A 565 5.87 32.27 6.12
C ILE A 565 5.16 32.74 7.40
N SER A 566 4.49 33.89 7.36
CA SER A 566 3.66 34.39 8.48
C SER A 566 2.50 33.47 8.90
N ASN A 567 2.18 32.44 8.11
CA ASN A 567 1.22 31.39 8.49
C ASN A 567 1.85 30.28 9.36
N ALA A 568 3.16 30.29 9.58
CA ALA A 568 3.84 29.34 10.44
C ALA A 568 3.32 29.43 11.89
N VAL A 569 3.00 28.28 12.47
CA VAL A 569 2.52 28.17 13.85
C VAL A 569 3.35 27.19 14.68
N ASP A 570 3.44 27.46 15.98
CA ASP A 570 4.02 26.55 16.96
C ASP A 570 3.07 25.39 17.29
N LYS A 571 3.51 24.47 18.16
CA LYS A 571 2.72 23.29 18.57
C LYS A 571 1.44 23.62 19.35
N ASN A 572 1.23 24.88 19.73
CA ASN A 572 0.02 25.39 20.37
C ASN A 572 -0.85 26.22 19.40
N GLY A 573 -0.51 26.25 18.11
CA GLY A 573 -1.21 27.02 17.08
C GLY A 573 -0.96 28.53 17.16
N GLN A 574 0.00 28.99 17.98
CA GLN A 574 0.38 30.40 18.06
C GLN A 574 1.33 30.76 16.92
N PRO A 575 1.31 32.01 16.42
CA PRO A 575 2.22 32.43 15.36
C PRO A 575 3.69 32.20 15.74
N ALA A 576 4.43 31.49 14.89
CA ALA A 576 5.84 31.21 15.11
C ALA A 576 6.74 32.44 14.91
N ASN A 577 6.26 33.44 14.16
CA ASN A 577 6.93 34.71 13.89
C ASN A 577 8.37 34.58 13.35
N LEU A 578 8.60 33.58 12.50
CA LEU A 578 9.90 33.35 11.85
C LEU A 578 10.29 34.57 11.00
N LYS A 579 11.55 35.01 11.08
CA LYS A 579 12.05 36.08 10.19
C LYS A 579 12.43 35.60 8.80
N TYR A 580 12.82 34.32 8.69
CA TYR A 580 13.19 33.67 7.44
C TYR A 580 12.97 32.15 7.57
N ILE A 581 13.16 31.41 6.48
CA ILE A 581 13.19 29.94 6.46
C ILE A 581 14.32 29.47 5.53
N ASP A 582 14.78 28.24 5.70
CA ASP A 582 15.83 27.62 4.88
C ASP A 582 15.35 26.34 4.19
N PHE A 583 14.39 25.65 4.81
CA PHE A 583 13.87 24.38 4.34
C PHE A 583 12.35 24.39 4.29
N ILE A 584 11.82 23.62 3.33
CA ILE A 584 10.39 23.42 3.13
C ILE A 584 10.14 21.92 3.02
N ARG A 585 9.09 21.45 3.70
CA ARG A 585 8.58 20.09 3.60
C ARG A 585 7.14 20.13 3.09
N VAL A 586 6.81 19.22 2.18
CA VAL A 586 5.44 18.99 1.72
C VAL A 586 5.06 17.55 2.01
N GLN A 587 3.85 17.34 2.53
CA GLN A 587 3.31 16.03 2.87
C GLN A 587 1.90 15.86 2.31
N THR A 588 1.58 14.71 1.71
CA THR A 588 0.19 14.38 1.33
C THR A 588 -0.75 14.49 2.54
N GLY A 589 -1.73 15.38 2.47
CA GLY A 589 -2.56 15.79 3.60
C GLY A 589 -3.84 14.98 3.80
N VAL A 590 -4.25 14.17 2.82
CA VAL A 590 -5.52 13.41 2.85
C VAL A 590 -5.28 11.91 2.78
N ASN A 591 -5.98 11.16 3.63
CA ASN A 591 -6.03 9.70 3.55
C ASN A 591 -7.30 9.26 2.81
N ALA A 592 -7.25 9.28 1.48
CA ALA A 592 -8.40 9.02 0.63
C ALA A 592 -8.01 8.35 -0.70
N LYS A 593 -8.99 7.74 -1.36
CA LYS A 593 -8.88 7.18 -2.71
C LYS A 593 -10.13 7.47 -3.53
N ALA A 594 -9.96 7.59 -4.84
CA ALA A 594 -10.97 7.97 -5.81
C ALA A 594 -11.27 6.82 -6.79
N GLY A 595 -11.62 5.65 -6.24
CA GLY A 595 -11.97 4.46 -7.03
C GLY A 595 -10.87 4.05 -8.00
N TRP A 596 -11.17 4.05 -9.30
CA TRP A 596 -10.22 3.65 -10.35
C TRP A 596 -9.08 4.66 -10.56
N LEU A 597 -9.18 5.87 -10.03
CA LEU A 597 -8.09 6.86 -10.02
C LEU A 597 -7.03 6.57 -8.96
N GLY A 598 -7.26 5.61 -8.05
CA GLY A 598 -6.31 5.28 -6.99
C GLY A 598 -6.34 6.25 -5.82
N GLU A 599 -5.26 6.28 -5.06
CA GLU A 599 -5.08 7.16 -3.90
C GLU A 599 -4.96 8.64 -4.30
N ASN A 600 -5.42 9.55 -3.44
CA ASN A 600 -5.04 10.96 -3.57
C ASN A 600 -3.57 11.12 -3.18
N SER A 601 -2.78 11.61 -4.12
CA SER A 601 -1.34 11.76 -4.00
C SER A 601 -0.92 13.16 -4.40
N THR A 602 -0.42 13.95 -3.46
CA THR A 602 0.16 15.26 -3.79
C THR A 602 1.31 15.10 -4.79
N GLU A 603 1.26 15.87 -5.87
CA GLU A 603 2.33 15.98 -6.85
C GLU A 603 3.15 17.27 -6.67
N VAL A 604 4.48 17.15 -6.83
CA VAL A 604 5.40 18.28 -6.65
C VAL A 604 6.38 18.37 -7.83
N PHE A 605 6.42 19.53 -8.49
CA PHE A 605 7.34 19.82 -9.60
C PHE A 605 8.56 20.63 -9.13
N GLY A 606 8.43 21.40 -8.05
CA GLY A 606 9.50 22.23 -7.53
C GLY A 606 9.01 23.41 -6.69
N PHE A 607 9.98 24.17 -6.18
CA PHE A 607 9.78 25.27 -5.23
C PHE A 607 10.47 26.54 -5.73
N THR A 608 9.91 27.70 -5.43
CA THR A 608 10.46 29.00 -5.86
C THR A 608 10.39 30.02 -4.72
N ASP A 609 11.50 30.70 -4.42
CA ASP A 609 11.50 31.94 -3.63
C ASP A 609 10.93 33.08 -4.47
N GLU A 610 9.73 33.53 -4.11
CA GLU A 610 9.02 34.57 -4.84
C GLU A 610 9.51 35.98 -4.49
N ASN A 611 10.28 36.14 -3.41
CA ASN A 611 10.88 37.43 -3.07
C ASN A 611 11.87 37.89 -4.14
N ILE A 612 12.64 36.96 -4.71
CA ILE A 612 13.64 37.22 -5.74
C ILE A 612 13.24 36.77 -7.15
N ASN A 613 12.12 36.04 -7.31
CA ASN A 613 11.55 35.61 -8.60
C ASN A 613 10.84 36.75 -9.37
N GLN A 614 11.46 37.92 -9.52
CA GLN A 614 10.84 39.08 -10.17
C GLN A 614 10.96 39.08 -11.71
N GLY A 615 10.74 37.92 -12.34
CA GLY A 615 10.60 37.79 -13.80
C GLY A 615 11.92 37.76 -14.59
N LYS A 616 12.86 36.88 -14.21
CA LYS A 616 13.86 36.41 -15.16
C LYS A 616 13.24 35.51 -16.23
#